data_AF-U5QLA8-F1
#
_entry.id   AF-U5QLA8-F1
#
_cell.length_a   1.000
_cell.length_b   1.000
_cell.length_c   1.000
_cell.angle_alpha   90.00
_cell.angle_beta   90.00
_cell.angle_gamma   90.00
#
_symmetry.space_group_name_H-M   'P 1'
#
loop_
_entity.id
_entity.type
_entity.pdbx_description
1 polymer ?
#
loop_
_entity_poly.entity_id
_entity_poly.type
_entity_poly.pdbx_seq_one_letter_code
_entity_poly.pdbx_strand_id
1 'polypeptide(L)'
;MVQEPPPWEVIFHDEFRPEFDALDEDVQLAILASAKNLKKDGPRLGRPKVDTLNGSKFANMKELQISEDGPWRVAFAFDPKRRAVLLWAGNKSGMSEDLFYKTLLRHADKRYDQHREVVEAELKQVRQQAEQAKKKVNGKSFPPATRQKKRKR
;
A
#
# COMPACT_ATOMS: atom_id res chain seq x y z
N MET A 1 4.54 1.39 28.18
CA MET A 1 5.20 1.14 26.88
C MET A 1 4.11 1.16 25.82
N VAL A 2 4.00 2.23 25.04
CA VAL A 2 3.05 2.31 23.93
C VAL A 2 3.68 1.52 22.79
N GLN A 3 3.06 0.42 22.37
CA GLN A 3 3.53 -0.31 21.18
C GLN A 3 3.36 0.62 19.98
N GLU A 4 4.46 0.96 19.29
CA GLU A 4 4.37 1.68 18.04
C GLU A 4 3.58 0.83 17.02
N PRO A 5 2.64 1.43 16.27
CA PRO A 5 1.95 0.69 15.23
C PRO A 5 2.99 0.15 14.24
N PRO A 6 2.77 -1.04 13.64
CA PRO A 6 3.73 -1.60 12.70
C PRO A 6 4.04 -0.60 11.59
N PRO A 7 5.28 -0.56 11.07
CA PRO A 7 5.66 0.39 10.03
C PRO A 7 4.78 0.20 8.79
N TRP A 8 4.63 1.26 7.99
CA TRP A 8 3.97 1.14 6.71
C TRP A 8 4.83 0.28 5.78
N GLU A 9 4.20 -0.62 5.05
CA GLU A 9 4.90 -1.33 3.99
C GLU A 9 4.95 -0.44 2.74
N VAL A 10 6.04 -0.50 1.98
CA VAL A 10 6.09 0.10 0.64
C VAL A 10 6.26 -1.03 -0.35
N ILE A 11 5.32 -1.10 -1.29
CA ILE A 11 5.27 -2.08 -2.36
C ILE A 11 5.33 -1.36 -3.70
N PHE A 12 5.74 -2.08 -4.73
CA PHE A 12 5.74 -1.61 -6.12
C PHE A 12 4.56 -2.26 -6.82
N HIS A 13 3.86 -1.51 -7.65
CA HIS A 13 2.91 -2.10 -8.59
C HIS A 13 3.66 -3.04 -9.55
N ASP A 14 3.03 -4.16 -9.94
CA ASP A 14 3.68 -5.20 -10.75
C ASP A 14 4.21 -4.65 -12.07
N GLU A 15 3.44 -3.79 -12.76
CA GLU A 15 3.90 -3.11 -13.97
C GLU A 15 4.98 -2.04 -13.72
N PHE A 16 5.04 -1.46 -12.51
CA PHE A 16 6.05 -0.45 -12.20
C PHE A 16 7.40 -1.08 -11.84
N ARG A 17 7.41 -2.29 -11.30
CA ARG A 17 8.64 -2.96 -10.90
C ARG A 17 9.69 -3.06 -12.02
N PRO A 18 9.38 -3.59 -13.22
CA PRO A 18 10.37 -3.66 -14.29
C PRO A 18 10.77 -2.27 -14.83
N GLU A 19 9.87 -1.29 -14.79
CA GLU A 19 10.21 0.10 -15.17
C GLU A 19 11.18 0.72 -14.20
N PHE A 20 10.99 0.47 -12.89
CA PHE A 20 11.90 0.90 -11.84
C PHE A 20 13.28 0.23 -11.97
N ASP A 21 13.31 -1.08 -12.20
CA ASP A 21 14.55 -1.85 -12.34
C ASP A 21 15.37 -1.39 -13.58
N ALA A 22 14.72 -0.72 -14.55
CA ALA A 22 15.35 -0.15 -15.75
C ALA A 22 15.82 1.31 -15.59
N LEU A 23 15.56 1.96 -14.45
CA LEU A 23 16.06 3.31 -14.16
C LEU A 23 17.56 3.27 -13.82
N ASP A 24 18.24 4.41 -13.97
CA ASP A 24 19.62 4.55 -13.50
C ASP A 24 19.73 4.29 -11.99
N GLU A 25 20.84 3.69 -11.56
CA GLU A 25 21.06 3.26 -10.18
C GLU A 25 20.89 4.40 -9.16
N ASP A 26 21.39 5.60 -9.49
CA ASP A 26 21.26 6.79 -8.64
C ASP A 26 19.78 7.15 -8.42
N VAL A 27 18.97 7.09 -9.48
CA VAL A 27 17.53 7.35 -9.42
C VAL A 27 16.82 6.27 -8.59
N GLN A 28 17.20 5.00 -8.78
CA GLN A 28 16.67 3.90 -7.96
C GLN A 28 16.95 4.13 -6.48
N LEU A 29 18.18 4.50 -6.13
CA LEU A 29 18.61 4.80 -4.76
C LEU A 29 17.81 5.97 -4.16
N ALA A 30 17.60 7.04 -4.92
CA ALA A 30 16.83 8.21 -4.48
C ALA A 30 15.35 7.87 -4.21
N ILE A 31 14.74 7.08 -5.10
CA ILE A 31 13.37 6.59 -4.92
C ILE A 31 13.29 5.69 -3.69
N LEU A 32 14.25 4.78 -3.50
CA LEU A 32 14.29 3.89 -2.33
C LEU A 32 14.53 4.64 -1.02
N ALA A 33 15.37 5.68 -1.02
CA ALA A 33 15.56 6.56 0.12
C ALA A 33 14.25 7.29 0.48
N SER A 34 13.51 7.75 -0.53
CA SER A 34 12.19 8.36 -0.33
C SER A 34 11.15 7.35 0.17
N ALA A 35 11.17 6.13 -0.35
CA ALA A 35 10.33 5.02 0.11
C ALA A 35 10.62 4.64 1.57
N LYS A 36 11.88 4.70 2.04
CA LYS A 36 12.20 4.49 3.46
C LYS A 36 11.51 5.52 4.36
N ASN A 37 11.42 6.78 3.92
CA ASN A 37 10.67 7.80 4.66
C ASN A 37 9.16 7.46 4.70
N LEU A 38 8.59 6.96 3.60
CA LEU A 38 7.20 6.49 3.58
C LEU A 38 6.95 5.34 4.55
N LYS A 39 7.88 4.38 4.67
CA LYS A 39 7.74 3.27 5.64
C LYS A 39 7.68 3.77 7.07
N LYS A 40 8.50 4.76 7.40
CA LYS A 40 8.62 5.34 8.76
C LYS A 40 7.44 6.23 9.11
N ASP A 41 7.12 7.19 8.25
CA ASP A 41 6.21 8.28 8.58
C ASP A 41 4.80 8.05 8.03
N GLY A 42 4.66 7.23 6.97
CA GLY A 42 3.39 6.89 6.35
C GLY A 42 2.61 8.14 5.90
N PRO A 43 1.30 8.22 6.18
CA PRO A 43 0.47 9.39 5.85
C PRO A 43 0.91 10.70 6.51
N ARG A 44 1.79 10.66 7.52
CA ARG A 44 2.34 11.87 8.15
C ARG A 44 3.49 12.48 7.34
N LEU A 45 4.02 11.76 6.35
CA LEU A 45 5.01 12.31 5.45
C LEU A 45 4.36 13.37 4.56
N GLY A 46 4.80 14.61 4.70
CA GLY A 46 4.24 15.77 4.00
C GLY A 46 5.29 16.56 3.21
N ARG A 47 4.94 17.80 2.89
CA ARG A 47 5.82 18.73 2.18
C ARG A 47 7.13 18.97 2.94
N PRO A 48 8.27 19.15 2.23
CA PRO A 48 8.41 19.25 0.78
C PRO A 48 8.55 17.90 0.05
N LYS A 49 8.62 16.77 0.77
CA LYS A 49 8.93 15.45 0.19
C LYS A 49 7.73 14.80 -0.51
N VAL A 50 6.52 15.13 -0.08
CA VAL A 50 5.26 14.60 -0.61
C VAL A 50 4.32 15.75 -0.93
N ASP A 51 3.61 15.64 -2.04
CA ASP A 51 2.43 16.46 -2.32
C ASP A 51 1.22 15.61 -2.73
N THR A 52 0.06 16.24 -2.76
CA THR A 52 -1.16 15.64 -3.31
C THR A 52 -1.14 15.79 -4.82
N LEU A 53 -1.36 14.68 -5.53
CA LEU A 53 -1.39 14.66 -6.99
C LEU A 53 -2.80 15.04 -7.47
N ASN A 54 -2.99 16.33 -7.75
CA ASN A 54 -4.28 16.86 -8.18
C ASN A 54 -4.67 16.37 -9.58
N GLY A 55 -5.96 16.21 -9.83
CA GLY A 55 -6.50 15.78 -11.14
C GLY A 55 -6.62 14.26 -11.32
N SER A 56 -6.19 13.47 -10.34
CA SER A 56 -6.42 12.02 -10.31
C SER A 56 -7.91 11.69 -10.12
N LYS A 57 -8.36 10.58 -10.72
CA LYS A 57 -9.64 9.92 -10.40
C LYS A 57 -9.76 9.59 -8.90
N PHE A 58 -8.65 9.48 -8.18
CA PHE A 58 -8.60 9.10 -6.78
C PHE A 58 -8.08 10.24 -5.90
N ALA A 59 -8.91 10.68 -4.96
CA ALA A 59 -8.57 11.78 -4.05
C ALA A 59 -7.39 11.49 -3.10
N ASN A 60 -7.01 10.21 -2.95
CA ASN A 60 -5.88 9.81 -2.10
C ASN A 60 -4.56 9.65 -2.86
N MET A 61 -4.52 10.01 -4.15
CA MET A 61 -3.32 9.95 -4.97
C MET A 61 -2.30 11.02 -4.56
N LYS A 62 -1.03 10.62 -4.44
CA LYS A 62 0.07 11.46 -3.98
C LYS A 62 1.29 11.32 -4.87
N GLU A 63 2.20 12.27 -4.77
CA GLU A 63 3.50 12.21 -5.43
C GLU A 63 4.65 12.42 -4.44
N LEU A 64 5.71 11.62 -4.58
CA LEU A 64 7.01 11.91 -3.98
C LEU A 64 7.74 12.89 -4.89
N GLN A 65 8.33 13.92 -4.28
CA GLN A 65 9.17 14.88 -4.99
C GLN A 65 10.63 14.61 -4.67
N ILE A 66 11.37 14.23 -5.70
CA ILE A 66 12.82 14.01 -5.64
C ILE A 66 13.46 15.06 -6.55
N SER A 67 14.53 15.69 -6.04
CA SER A 67 15.22 16.77 -6.74
C SER A 67 16.74 16.58 -6.80
N GLU A 68 17.30 15.69 -5.98
CA GLU A 68 18.76 15.48 -5.87
C GLU A 68 19.35 14.92 -7.18
N ASP A 69 18.66 13.98 -7.83
CA ASP A 69 19.07 13.35 -9.09
C ASP A 69 18.20 13.78 -10.28
N GLY A 70 17.74 15.03 -10.25
CA GLY A 70 16.79 15.62 -11.20
C GLY A 70 15.35 15.67 -10.67
N PRO A 71 14.45 16.40 -11.35
CA PRO A 71 13.08 16.64 -10.91
C PRO A 71 12.18 15.40 -11.15
N TRP A 72 12.48 14.32 -10.45
CA TRP A 72 11.71 13.09 -10.49
C TRP A 72 10.43 13.22 -9.65
N ARG A 73 9.33 12.68 -10.17
CA ARG A 73 8.07 12.52 -9.44
C ARG A 73 7.66 11.07 -9.45
N VAL A 74 7.30 10.56 -8.28
CA VAL A 74 6.83 9.18 -8.13
C VAL A 74 5.40 9.20 -7.61
N ALA A 75 4.44 8.75 -8.43
CA ALA A 75 3.06 8.62 -8.00
C ALA A 75 2.90 7.41 -7.06
N PHE A 76 2.16 7.62 -5.99
CA PHE A 76 1.85 6.57 -5.03
C PHE A 76 0.50 6.80 -4.34
N ALA A 77 -0.03 5.75 -3.73
CA ALA A 77 -1.24 5.83 -2.91
C ALA A 77 -1.12 4.91 -1.69
N PHE A 78 -1.86 5.23 -0.62
CA PHE A 78 -2.00 4.37 0.54
C PHE A 78 -3.23 3.47 0.41
N ASP A 79 -3.08 2.18 0.71
CA ASP A 79 -4.17 1.22 0.69
C ASP A 79 -4.71 0.88 2.10
N PRO A 80 -5.89 0.24 2.20
CA PRO A 80 -6.49 -0.14 3.49
C PRO A 80 -5.69 -1.17 4.30
N LYS A 81 -4.70 -1.84 3.70
CA LYS A 81 -3.83 -2.83 4.35
C LYS A 81 -2.57 -2.20 4.96
N ARG A 82 -2.54 -0.86 5.07
CA ARG A 82 -1.40 -0.07 5.57
C ARG A 82 -0.15 -0.21 4.71
N ARG A 83 -0.34 -0.25 3.39
CA ARG A 83 0.75 -0.26 2.39
C ARG A 83 0.71 1.01 1.57
N ALA A 84 1.87 1.54 1.22
CA ALA A 84 2.05 2.55 0.18
C ALA A 84 2.45 1.82 -1.11
N VAL A 85 1.64 1.93 -2.15
CA VAL A 85 1.92 1.37 -3.46
C VAL A 85 2.54 2.43 -4.36
N LEU A 86 3.77 2.19 -4.83
CA LEU A 86 4.41 3.02 -5.85
C LEU A 86 3.88 2.58 -7.22
N LEU A 87 3.37 3.54 -7.99
CA LEU A 87 2.59 3.26 -9.20
C LEU A 87 3.36 3.59 -10.48
N TRP A 88 4.13 4.68 -10.47
CA TRP A 88 4.92 5.11 -11.62
C TRP A 88 5.93 6.18 -11.20
N ALA A 89 7.05 6.28 -11.91
CA ALA A 89 8.04 7.34 -11.74
C ALA A 89 8.37 7.98 -13.09
N GLY A 90 8.57 9.30 -13.09
CA GLY A 90 8.98 10.03 -14.27
C GLY A 90 9.86 11.22 -13.96
N ASN A 91 10.77 11.52 -14.87
CA ASN A 91 11.60 12.72 -14.83
C ASN A 91 10.86 13.87 -15.54
N LYS A 92 10.68 15.00 -14.85
CA LYS A 92 10.04 16.19 -15.43
C LYS A 92 10.94 16.91 -16.45
N SER A 93 12.23 16.60 -16.49
CA SER A 93 13.20 17.27 -17.38
C SER A 93 12.86 17.03 -18.86
N GLY A 94 12.89 18.10 -19.66
CA GLY A 94 12.74 18.00 -21.11
C GLY A 94 11.30 17.81 -21.62
N MET A 95 10.29 17.84 -20.74
CA MET A 95 8.87 17.80 -21.12
C MET A 95 8.13 19.01 -20.56
N SER A 96 7.06 19.45 -21.24
CA SER A 96 6.15 20.46 -20.65
C SER A 96 5.44 19.89 -19.42
N GLU A 97 5.19 20.76 -18.45
CA GLU A 97 4.54 20.38 -17.19
C GLU A 97 3.19 19.69 -17.40
N ASP A 98 2.38 20.23 -18.32
CA ASP A 98 1.06 19.69 -18.64
C ASP A 98 1.12 18.27 -19.21
N LEU A 99 2.05 17.99 -20.12
CA LEU A 99 2.20 16.66 -20.72
C LEU A 99 2.73 15.66 -19.70
N PHE A 100 3.65 16.10 -18.84
CA PHE A 100 4.19 15.28 -17.77
C PHE A 100 3.10 14.84 -16.81
N TYR A 101 2.32 15.79 -16.26
CA TYR A 101 1.28 15.47 -15.29
C TYR A 101 0.12 14.68 -15.91
N LYS A 102 -0.26 14.94 -17.17
CA LYS A 102 -1.21 14.08 -17.89
C LYS A 102 -0.74 12.64 -18.00
N THR A 103 0.55 12.43 -18.28
CA THR A 103 1.15 11.09 -18.38
C THR A 103 1.21 10.41 -17.03
N LEU A 104 1.73 11.12 -16.01
CA LEU A 104 1.81 10.67 -14.62
C LEU A 104 0.44 10.21 -14.10
N LEU A 105 -0.59 11.04 -14.27
CA LEU A 105 -1.97 10.74 -13.87
C LEU A 105 -2.53 9.52 -14.59
N ARG A 106 -2.33 9.42 -15.91
CA ARG A 106 -2.82 8.28 -16.71
C ARG A 106 -2.24 6.95 -16.22
N HIS A 107 -0.94 6.90 -15.96
CA HIS A 107 -0.29 5.68 -15.47
C HIS A 107 -0.70 5.38 -14.02
N ALA A 108 -0.69 6.39 -13.15
CA ALA A 108 -1.05 6.25 -11.74
C ALA A 108 -2.49 5.77 -11.55
N ASP A 109 -3.45 6.40 -12.24
CA ASP A 109 -4.86 6.06 -12.10
C ASP A 109 -5.15 4.65 -12.59
N LYS A 110 -4.63 4.27 -13.76
CA LYS A 110 -4.82 2.91 -14.31
C LYS A 110 -4.31 1.85 -13.33
N ARG A 111 -3.08 2.04 -12.83
CA ARG A 111 -2.42 1.06 -11.95
C ARG A 111 -3.04 1.01 -10.56
N TYR A 112 -3.53 2.13 -10.06
CA TYR A 112 -4.19 2.13 -8.76
C TYR A 112 -5.59 1.50 -8.83
N ASP A 113 -6.32 1.65 -9.94
CA ASP A 113 -7.58 0.92 -10.16
C ASP A 113 -7.33 -0.60 -10.08
N GLN A 114 -6.31 -1.10 -10.80
CA GLN A 114 -5.89 -2.51 -10.77
C GLN A 114 -5.52 -2.98 -9.35
N HIS A 115 -4.68 -2.22 -8.64
CA HIS A 115 -4.29 -2.55 -7.26
C HIS A 115 -5.51 -2.64 -6.33
N ARG A 116 -6.44 -1.68 -6.43
CA ARG A 116 -7.63 -1.64 -5.57
C ARG A 116 -8.52 -2.85 -5.75
N GLU A 117 -8.71 -3.33 -6.97
CA GLU A 117 -9.50 -4.54 -7.24
C GLU A 117 -8.89 -5.76 -6.54
N VAL A 118 -7.57 -5.91 -6.61
CA VAL A 118 -6.83 -6.98 -5.93
C VAL A 118 -7.02 -6.87 -4.41
N VAL A 119 -6.80 -5.68 -3.83
CA VAL A 119 -6.94 -5.47 -2.38
C VAL A 119 -8.37 -5.72 -1.91
N GLU A 120 -9.37 -5.31 -2.67
CA GLU A 120 -10.77 -5.55 -2.33
C GLU A 120 -11.10 -7.04 -2.33
N ALA A 121 -10.62 -7.80 -3.33
CA ALA A 121 -10.78 -9.24 -3.39
C ALA A 121 -10.12 -9.94 -2.18
N GLU A 122 -8.89 -9.55 -1.82
CA GLU A 122 -8.19 -10.07 -0.64
C GLU A 122 -8.97 -9.81 0.66
N LEU A 123 -9.46 -8.58 0.85
CA LEU A 123 -10.22 -8.22 2.05
C LEU A 123 -11.54 -9.00 2.16
N LYS A 124 -12.23 -9.21 1.03
CA LYS A 124 -13.44 -10.05 0.97
C LYS A 124 -13.13 -11.49 1.37
N GLN A 125 -12.04 -12.07 0.87
CA GLN A 125 -11.62 -13.42 1.21
C GLN A 125 -11.29 -13.56 2.70
N VAL A 126 -10.51 -12.63 3.27
CA VAL A 126 -10.18 -12.62 4.71
C VAL A 126 -11.44 -12.56 5.57
N ARG A 127 -12.40 -11.70 5.20
CA ARG A 127 -13.68 -11.59 5.90
C ARG A 127 -14.48 -12.88 5.86
N GLN A 128 -14.61 -13.51 4.68
CA GLN A 128 -15.33 -14.77 4.52
C GLN A 128 -14.69 -15.90 5.34
N GLN A 129 -13.37 -16.00 5.34
CA GLN A 129 -12.64 -16.99 6.15
C GLN A 129 -12.86 -16.78 7.65
N ALA A 130 -12.84 -15.53 8.12
CA ALA A 130 -13.11 -15.20 9.51
C ALA A 130 -14.54 -15.56 9.94
N GLU A 131 -15.54 -15.32 9.09
CA GLU A 131 -16.94 -15.71 9.34
C GLU A 131 -17.12 -17.23 9.41
N GLN A 132 -16.45 -17.98 8.52
CA GLN A 132 -16.47 -19.45 8.54
C GLN A 132 -15.77 -20.02 9.79
N ALA A 133 -14.64 -19.45 10.20
CA ALA A 133 -13.92 -19.86 11.41
C ALA A 133 -14.79 -19.68 12.67
N LYS A 134 -15.50 -18.54 12.80
CA LYS A 134 -16.43 -18.28 13.91
C LYS A 134 -17.57 -19.31 13.97
N LYS A 135 -18.15 -19.69 12.83
CA LYS A 135 -19.20 -20.73 12.77
C LYS A 135 -18.70 -22.10 13.23
N LYS A 136 -17.47 -22.48 12.88
CA LYS A 136 -16.86 -23.77 13.31
C LYS A 136 -16.57 -23.81 14.81
N VAL A 137 -16.22 -22.68 15.42
CA VAL A 137 -15.99 -22.58 16.88
C VAL A 137 -17.31 -22.70 17.65
N ASN A 138 -18.36 -21.98 17.23
CA ASN A 138 -19.68 -22.06 17.88
C ASN A 138 -20.41 -23.40 17.64
N GLY A 139 -20.05 -24.14 16.59
CA GLY A 139 -20.61 -25.47 16.30
C GLY A 139 -20.03 -26.62 17.13
N LYS A 140 -18.93 -26.40 17.88
CA LYS A 140 -18.39 -27.39 18.83
C LYS A 140 -19.11 -27.24 20.17
N SER A 141 -20.26 -27.91 20.33
CA SER A 141 -20.85 -28.10 21.65
C SER A 141 -19.96 -29.01 22.50
N PHE A 142 -19.63 -28.56 23.70
CA PHE A 142 -18.98 -29.41 24.70
C PHE A 142 -20.01 -30.47 25.14
N PRO A 143 -19.72 -31.78 25.06
CA PRO A 143 -20.62 -32.78 25.62
C PRO A 143 -20.80 -32.51 27.13
N PRO A 144 -22.02 -32.64 27.68
CA PRO A 144 -22.26 -32.38 29.09
C PRO A 144 -21.37 -33.32 29.92
N ALA A 145 -20.66 -32.74 30.90
CA ALA A 145 -19.74 -33.47 31.76
C ALA A 145 -20.44 -34.68 32.39
N THR A 146 -19.94 -35.87 32.10
CA THR A 146 -20.50 -37.11 32.63
C THR A 146 -20.26 -37.15 34.15
N ARG A 147 -21.35 -36.99 34.92
CA ARG A 147 -21.34 -37.06 36.39
C ARG A 147 -20.95 -38.46 36.84
N GLN A 148 -19.67 -38.68 37.16
CA GLN A 148 -19.22 -39.91 37.82
C GLN A 148 -19.89 -40.00 39.20
N LYS A 149 -20.86 -40.91 39.32
CA LYS A 149 -21.43 -41.33 40.61
C LYS A 149 -20.31 -42.02 41.42
N LYS A 150 -19.79 -41.34 42.44
CA LYS A 150 -18.93 -41.95 43.45
C LYS A 150 -19.72 -43.07 44.15
N ARG A 151 -19.31 -44.33 43.91
CA ARG A 151 -19.76 -45.49 44.68
C ARG A 151 -19.18 -45.36 46.09
N LYS A 152 -20.04 -45.24 47.09
CA LYS A 152 -19.69 -45.42 48.50
C LYS A 152 -19.30 -46.88 48.73
N ARG A 153 -18.18 -47.09 49.40
CA ARG A 153 -17.87 -48.29 50.19
C ARG A 153 -17.52 -47.83 51.59
#